data_AF-A0A946ZGH1-F1
#
_entry.id   AF-A0A946ZGH1-F1
#
_cell.length_a   1.000
_cell.length_b   1.000
_cell.length_c   1.000
_cell.angle_alpha   90.00
_cell.angle_beta   90.00
_cell.angle_gamma   90.00
#
_symmetry.space_group_name_H-M   'P 1'
#
loop_
_entity.id
_entity.type
_entity.pdbx_description
1 polymer ?
#
loop_
_entity_poly.entity_id
_entity_poly.type
_entity_poly.pdbx_seq_one_letter_code
_entity_poly.pdbx_strand_id
1 'polypeptide(L)'
;MRSVFTLLILLFISVSYAQDNVKYQKPAAEILELAEAPLAPSVRMDSKGDAMLFLYRSNFKSIAELSETEVRLGGLRINPKTNIGSRTTYYNDIKVRNGRTGPIQDVKNLPDNPRLSYISFSPDESKVAFAHT
;
A
#
# COMPACT_ATOMS: atom_id res chain seq x y z
N MET A 1 -11.38 54.64 30.99
CA MET A 1 -10.95 53.35 31.61
C MET A 1 -11.45 52.13 30.85
N ARG A 2 -12.76 52.02 30.54
CA ARG A 2 -13.30 50.88 29.76
C ARG A 2 -12.63 50.69 28.39
N SER A 3 -12.46 51.75 27.59
CA SER A 3 -11.85 51.67 26.25
C SER A 3 -10.37 51.29 26.24
N VAL A 4 -9.60 51.77 27.22
CA VAL A 4 -8.18 51.41 27.39
C VAL A 4 -8.05 49.93 27.75
N PHE A 5 -8.94 49.43 28.61
CA PHE A 5 -8.99 48.03 28.98
C PHE A 5 -9.34 47.12 27.78
N THR A 6 -10.28 47.55 26.93
CA THR A 6 -10.62 46.84 25.70
C THR A 6 -9.46 46.80 24.70
N LEU A 7 -8.72 47.90 24.56
CA LEU A 7 -7.55 47.97 23.68
C LEU A 7 -6.41 47.06 24.15
N LEU A 8 -6.22 46.97 25.47
CA LEU A 8 -5.21 46.11 26.08
C LEU A 8 -5.52 44.61 25.83
N ILE A 9 -6.80 44.24 25.89
CA ILE A 9 -7.25 42.86 25.61
C ILE A 9 -7.03 42.52 24.12
N LEU A 10 -7.33 43.43 23.20
CA LEU A 10 -7.09 43.20 21.77
C LEU A 10 -5.61 42.99 21.45
N LEU A 11 -4.72 43.72 22.13
CA LEU A 11 -3.28 43.59 21.96
C LEU A 11 -2.77 42.21 22.43
N PHE A 12 -3.29 41.71 23.56
CA PHE A 12 -2.93 40.37 24.08
C PHE A 12 -3.36 39.22 23.16
N ILE A 13 -4.50 39.34 22.47
CA ILE A 13 -4.98 38.33 21.53
C ILE A 13 -4.07 38.23 20.30
N SER A 14 -3.48 39.34 19.85
CA SER A 14 -2.62 39.39 18.66
C SER A 14 -1.23 38.73 18.83
N VAL A 15 -0.77 38.52 20.07
CA VAL A 15 0.54 37.90 20.39
C VAL A 15 0.41 36.41 20.75
N SER A 16 -0.81 35.86 20.71
CA SER A 16 -1.08 34.48 21.09
C SER A 16 -0.75 33.52 19.93
N TYR A 17 0.43 32.91 19.94
CA TYR A 17 0.79 31.79 19.08
C TYR A 17 0.20 30.49 19.63
N ALA A 18 -1.13 30.34 19.53
CA ALA A 18 -1.85 29.15 20.03
C ALA A 18 -1.99 28.03 18.97
N GLN A 19 -1.38 28.20 17.80
CA GLN A 19 -1.43 27.22 16.71
C GLN A 19 -0.08 26.50 16.63
N ASP A 20 0.07 25.43 17.40
CA ASP A 20 1.16 24.49 17.17
C ASP A 20 0.89 23.77 15.86
N ASN A 21 1.60 24.16 14.80
CA ASN A 21 1.61 23.43 13.53
C ASN A 21 2.48 22.18 13.70
N VAL A 22 1.94 21.19 14.41
CA VAL A 22 2.62 19.91 14.66
C VAL A 22 2.81 19.22 13.32
N LYS A 23 4.04 19.30 12.80
CA LYS A 23 4.45 18.57 11.60
C LYS A 23 4.32 17.07 11.85
N TYR A 24 4.13 16.30 10.78
CA TYR A 24 4.06 14.84 10.84
C TYR A 24 5.21 14.27 11.66
N GLN A 25 4.89 13.58 12.74
CA GLN A 25 5.87 12.97 13.63
C GLN A 25 6.09 11.52 13.26
N LYS A 26 7.35 11.11 13.21
CA LYS A 26 7.72 9.70 13.09
C LYS A 26 7.95 9.13 14.49
N PRO A 27 7.60 7.84 14.72
CA PRO A 27 7.94 7.16 15.96
C PRO A 27 9.46 7.00 16.09
N ALA A 28 9.92 6.55 17.26
CA ALA A 28 11.32 6.20 17.48
C ALA A 28 11.81 5.19 16.42
N ALA A 29 13.10 5.25 16.08
CA ALA A 29 13.69 4.50 14.97
C ALA A 29 13.44 2.99 15.06
N GLU A 30 13.55 2.42 16.26
CA GLU A 30 13.31 0.99 16.51
C GLU A 30 11.87 0.56 16.15
N ILE A 31 10.88 1.40 16.51
CA ILE A 31 9.47 1.13 16.18
C ILE A 31 9.22 1.32 14.69
N LEU A 32 9.86 2.32 14.09
CA LEU A 32 9.75 2.58 12.65
C LEU A 32 10.31 1.41 11.83
N GLU A 33 11.48 0.90 12.21
CA GLU A 33 12.11 -0.25 11.55
C GLU A 33 11.22 -1.49 11.64
N LEU A 34 10.64 -1.77 12.81
CA LEU A 34 9.71 -2.88 12.98
C LEU A 34 8.43 -2.71 12.15
N ALA A 35 7.91 -1.49 12.02
CA ALA A 35 6.72 -1.20 11.23
C ALA A 35 7.00 -1.29 9.71
N GLU A 36 8.19 -0.88 9.28
CA GLU A 36 8.60 -0.88 7.86
C GLU A 36 9.21 -2.21 7.40
N ALA A 37 9.45 -3.16 8.31
CA ALA A 37 10.01 -4.46 8.01
C ALA A 37 9.24 -5.18 6.88
N PRO A 38 9.93 -5.78 5.91
CA PRO A 38 9.28 -6.41 4.77
C PRO A 38 8.43 -7.62 5.19
N LEU A 39 7.27 -7.78 4.55
CA LEU A 39 6.42 -8.95 4.75
C LEU A 39 7.07 -10.20 4.15
N ALA A 40 6.83 -11.33 4.83
CA ALA A 40 7.01 -12.63 4.21
C ALA A 40 6.09 -12.74 2.97
N PRO A 41 6.60 -13.27 1.84
CA PRO A 41 5.80 -13.40 0.64
C PRO A 41 4.66 -14.42 0.84
N SER A 42 3.56 -14.21 0.11
CA SER A 42 2.55 -15.25 -0.05
C SER A 42 3.05 -16.26 -1.07
N VAL A 43 3.02 -17.55 -0.71
CA VAL A 43 3.46 -18.63 -1.61
C VAL A 43 2.24 -19.28 -2.25
N ARG A 44 2.29 -19.42 -3.57
CA ARG A 44 1.37 -20.28 -4.34
C ARG A 44 2.18 -21.35 -5.06
N MET A 45 1.61 -22.52 -5.23
CA MET A 45 2.25 -23.62 -5.94
C MET A 45 1.26 -24.31 -6.86
N ASP A 46 1.78 -24.93 -7.90
CA ASP A 46 1.02 -25.87 -8.74
C ASP A 46 0.65 -27.13 -7.95
N SER A 47 -0.24 -27.95 -8.52
CA SER A 47 -0.74 -29.15 -7.87
C SER A 47 0.34 -30.20 -7.64
N LYS A 48 1.42 -30.18 -8.44
CA LYS A 48 2.57 -31.09 -8.32
C LYS A 48 3.61 -30.63 -7.31
N GLY A 49 3.61 -29.34 -6.93
CA GLY A 49 4.62 -28.73 -6.08
C GLY A 49 5.96 -28.49 -6.78
N ASP A 50 5.95 -28.49 -8.12
CA ASP A 50 7.12 -28.28 -8.97
C ASP A 50 7.29 -26.79 -9.31
N ALA A 51 6.21 -26.02 -9.43
CA ALA A 51 6.28 -24.59 -9.71
C ALA A 51 5.74 -23.80 -8.53
N MET A 52 6.55 -22.89 -7.99
CA MET A 52 6.17 -22.02 -6.87
C MET A 52 6.30 -20.54 -7.23
N LEU A 53 5.31 -19.77 -6.83
CA LEU A 53 5.25 -18.31 -6.95
C LEU A 53 5.37 -17.70 -5.56
N PHE A 54 6.28 -16.76 -5.41
CA PHE A 54 6.46 -15.93 -4.22
C PHE A 54 5.95 -14.54 -4.54
N LEU A 55 4.88 -14.14 -3.87
CA LEU A 55 4.15 -12.91 -4.12
C LEU A 55 4.44 -11.90 -3.01
N TYR A 56 5.12 -10.81 -3.35
CA TYR A 56 5.52 -9.78 -2.39
C TYR A 56 4.56 -8.59 -2.46
N ARG A 57 4.32 -7.97 -1.31
CA ARG A 57 3.49 -6.76 -1.19
C ARG A 57 3.98 -5.90 -0.05
N SER A 58 3.65 -4.61 -0.12
CA SER A 58 3.86 -3.68 0.98
C SER A 58 2.91 -3.97 2.16
N ASN A 59 3.36 -3.69 3.38
CA ASN A 59 2.53 -3.73 4.59
C ASN A 59 1.33 -2.77 4.50
N PHE A 60 1.60 -1.58 3.99
CA PHE A 60 0.66 -0.48 3.95
C PHE A 60 0.48 0.00 2.51
N LYS A 61 -0.73 0.43 2.18
CA LYS A 61 -1.02 1.14 0.94
C LYS A 61 -0.37 2.52 0.98
N SER A 62 0.11 2.99 -0.16
CA SER A 62 0.66 4.35 -0.24
C SER A 62 -0.46 5.38 -0.08
N ILE A 63 -0.09 6.61 0.31
CA ILE A 63 -1.05 7.72 0.38
C ILE A 63 -1.68 7.93 -1.00
N ALA A 64 -0.89 7.86 -2.08
CA ALA A 64 -1.38 7.99 -3.44
C ALA A 64 -2.47 6.96 -3.76
N GLU A 65 -2.28 5.69 -3.39
CA GLU A 65 -3.29 4.64 -3.58
C GLU A 65 -4.54 4.88 -2.72
N LEU A 66 -4.36 5.32 -1.47
CA LEU A 66 -5.47 5.61 -0.56
C LEU A 66 -6.30 6.83 -0.99
N SER A 67 -5.67 7.77 -1.71
CA SER A 67 -6.27 8.98 -2.26
C SER A 67 -6.94 8.77 -3.62
N GLU A 68 -6.88 7.57 -4.20
CA GLU A 68 -7.61 7.25 -5.43
C GLU A 68 -9.12 7.44 -5.24
N THR A 69 -9.80 7.88 -6.31
CA THR A 69 -11.26 8.06 -6.30
C THR A 69 -11.97 6.73 -6.02
N GLU A 70 -12.94 6.75 -5.11
CA GLU A 70 -13.75 5.58 -4.74
C GLU A 70 -15.24 5.95 -4.81
N VAL A 71 -16.02 5.17 -5.56
CA VAL A 71 -17.47 5.23 -5.59
C VAL A 71 -18.03 4.19 -4.63
N ARG A 72 -19.01 4.58 -3.80
CA ARG A 72 -19.67 3.68 -2.86
C ARG A 72 -21.10 3.43 -3.31
N LEU A 73 -21.39 2.21 -3.77
CA LEU A 73 -22.69 1.84 -4.32
C LEU A 73 -23.14 0.49 -3.78
N GLY A 74 -24.32 0.43 -3.14
CA GLY A 74 -24.86 -0.82 -2.60
C GLY A 74 -23.96 -1.52 -1.58
N GLY A 75 -23.16 -0.76 -0.82
CA GLY A 75 -22.17 -1.31 0.13
C GLY A 75 -20.83 -1.70 -0.49
N LEU A 76 -20.71 -1.69 -1.82
CA LEU A 76 -19.46 -1.93 -2.53
C LEU A 76 -18.63 -0.66 -2.63
N ARG A 77 -17.31 -0.82 -2.68
CA ARG A 77 -16.34 0.26 -2.91
C ARG A 77 -15.62 0.02 -4.23
N ILE A 78 -15.89 0.86 -5.22
CA ILE A 78 -15.48 0.66 -6.62
C ILE A 78 -14.52 1.77 -7.01
N ASN A 79 -13.39 1.42 -7.60
CA ASN A 79 -12.53 2.38 -8.29
C ASN A 79 -13.11 2.64 -9.69
N PRO A 80 -13.56 3.87 -10.01
CA PRO A 80 -14.22 4.16 -11.28
C PRO A 80 -13.27 4.17 -12.49
N LYS A 81 -11.95 4.26 -12.27
CA LYS A 81 -10.94 4.20 -13.34
C LYS A 81 -10.69 2.76 -13.79
N THR A 82 -10.64 1.83 -12.83
CA THR A 82 -10.29 0.42 -13.10
C THR A 82 -11.49 -0.52 -13.06
N ASN A 83 -12.66 -0.05 -12.64
CA ASN A 83 -13.91 -0.81 -12.50
C ASN A 83 -13.79 -2.08 -11.62
N ILE A 84 -12.88 -2.06 -10.65
CA ILE A 84 -12.69 -3.12 -9.66
C ILE A 84 -12.83 -2.56 -8.24
N GLY A 85 -12.69 -3.43 -7.24
CA GLY A 85 -12.66 -3.00 -5.84
C GLY A 85 -11.58 -1.96 -5.58
N SER A 86 -11.95 -0.83 -4.96
CA SER A 86 -11.00 0.24 -4.61
C SER A 86 -9.99 -0.18 -3.54
N ARG A 87 -10.28 -1.24 -2.79
CA ARG A 87 -9.43 -1.79 -1.73
C ARG A 87 -8.76 -3.11 -2.12
N THR A 88 -8.65 -3.40 -3.41
CA THR A 88 -7.89 -4.54 -3.93
C THR A 88 -6.47 -4.55 -3.39
N THR A 89 -5.98 -5.71 -2.96
CA THR A 89 -4.57 -5.89 -2.56
C THR A 89 -3.73 -6.13 -3.79
N TYR A 90 -2.67 -5.34 -3.95
CA TYR A 90 -1.72 -5.48 -5.04
C TYR A 90 -0.40 -6.08 -4.55
N TYR A 91 0.23 -6.83 -5.43
CA TYR A 91 1.60 -7.31 -5.27
C TYR A 91 2.54 -6.42 -6.08
N ASN A 92 3.72 -6.18 -5.51
CA ASN A 92 4.76 -5.32 -6.08
C ASN A 92 6.00 -6.10 -6.54
N ASP A 93 6.01 -7.42 -6.38
CA ASP A 93 7.02 -8.29 -6.97
C ASP A 93 6.49 -9.73 -7.04
N ILE A 94 6.97 -10.47 -8.04
CA ILE A 94 6.73 -11.90 -8.19
C ILE A 94 8.07 -12.56 -8.45
N LYS A 95 8.38 -13.56 -7.63
CA LYS A 95 9.51 -14.45 -7.86
C LYS A 95 9.03 -15.87 -8.07
N VAL A 96 9.82 -16.65 -8.79
CA VAL A 96 9.47 -18.02 -9.16
C VAL A 96 10.54 -18.99 -8.68
N ARG A 97 10.13 -20.19 -8.34
CA ARG A 97 11.03 -21.30 -8.07
C ARG A 97 10.52 -22.55 -8.75
N ASN A 98 11.43 -23.23 -9.43
CA ASN A 98 11.21 -24.57 -9.93
C ASN A 98 11.79 -25.59 -8.94
N GLY A 99 10.99 -26.58 -8.57
CA GLY A 99 11.28 -27.60 -7.57
C GLY A 99 11.23 -27.10 -6.12
N ARG A 100 11.13 -28.05 -5.18
CA ARG A 100 11.02 -27.74 -3.73
C ARG A 100 12.31 -27.19 -3.11
N THR A 101 13.45 -27.38 -3.75
CA THR A 101 14.79 -27.03 -3.23
C THR A 101 15.57 -26.09 -4.15
N GLY A 102 15.01 -25.68 -5.28
CA GLY A 102 15.67 -24.77 -6.22
C GLY A 102 15.88 -23.36 -5.64
N PRO A 103 16.73 -22.54 -6.28
CA PRO A 103 16.84 -21.13 -5.94
C PRO A 103 15.57 -20.38 -6.35
N ILE A 104 15.20 -19.37 -5.57
CA ILE A 104 14.17 -18.39 -5.96
C ILE A 104 14.78 -17.47 -7.01
N GLN A 105 14.07 -17.28 -8.12
CA GLN A 105 14.50 -16.50 -9.27
C GLN A 105 13.55 -15.33 -9.52
N ASP A 106 14.11 -14.19 -9.92
CA ASP A 106 13.33 -13.03 -10.30
C ASP A 106 12.65 -13.24 -11.65
N VAL A 107 11.42 -12.75 -11.78
CA VAL A 107 10.72 -12.73 -13.07
C VAL A 107 11.29 -11.60 -13.91
N LYS A 108 11.77 -11.94 -15.10
CA LYS A 108 12.31 -10.96 -16.05
C LYS A 108 11.17 -10.16 -16.70
N ASN A 109 11.45 -8.90 -17.03
CA ASN A 109 10.54 -8.00 -17.74
C ASN A 109 9.21 -7.71 -17.02
N LEU A 110 9.23 -7.68 -15.68
CA LEU A 110 8.14 -7.06 -14.94
C LEU A 110 8.09 -5.55 -15.24
N PRO A 111 6.90 -4.92 -15.21
CA PRO A 111 6.79 -3.46 -15.30
C PRO A 111 7.61 -2.76 -14.22
N ASP A 112 8.10 -1.54 -14.47
CA ASP A 112 8.95 -0.78 -13.53
C ASP A 112 8.29 -0.51 -12.17
N ASN A 113 6.96 -0.31 -12.17
CA ASN A 113 6.15 -0.12 -10.96
C ASN A 113 5.01 -1.15 -10.97
N PRO A 114 5.32 -2.42 -10.70
CA PRO A 114 4.36 -3.49 -10.84
C PRO A 114 3.26 -3.33 -9.78
N ARG A 115 2.01 -3.30 -10.24
CA ARG A 115 0.81 -3.24 -9.42
C ARG A 115 -0.08 -4.40 -9.79
N LEU A 116 0.25 -5.55 -9.24
CA LEU A 116 -0.19 -6.86 -9.74
C LEU A 116 -1.37 -7.38 -8.94
N SER A 117 -2.41 -7.86 -9.62
CA SER A 117 -3.62 -8.42 -9.00
C SER A 117 -4.15 -9.59 -9.82
N TYR A 118 -5.16 -10.29 -9.27
CA TYR A 118 -5.83 -11.41 -9.95
C TYR A 118 -4.87 -12.49 -10.46
N ILE A 119 -3.84 -12.79 -9.68
CA ILE A 119 -2.85 -13.80 -10.02
C ILE A 119 -3.53 -15.17 -10.04
N SER A 120 -3.36 -15.94 -11.12
CA SER A 120 -3.89 -17.29 -11.26
C SER A 120 -3.02 -18.16 -12.15
N PHE A 121 -2.94 -19.45 -11.85
CA PHE A 121 -2.42 -20.44 -12.79
C PHE A 121 -3.42 -20.70 -13.91
N SER A 122 -2.93 -21.07 -15.09
CA SER A 122 -3.78 -21.67 -16.13
C SER A 122 -4.33 -23.03 -15.66
N PRO A 123 -5.43 -23.53 -16.26
CA PRO A 123 -6.01 -24.81 -15.85
C PRO A 123 -5.05 -26.01 -15.95
N ASP A 124 -4.09 -25.95 -16.89
CA ASP A 124 -3.01 -26.93 -17.08
C ASP A 124 -1.74 -26.59 -16.28
N GLU A 125 -1.77 -25.53 -15.48
CA GLU A 125 -0.69 -25.01 -14.63
C GLU A 125 0.62 -24.65 -15.39
N SER A 126 0.58 -24.57 -16.72
CA SER A 126 1.74 -24.25 -17.55
C SER A 126 2.08 -22.76 -17.59
N LYS A 127 1.13 -21.89 -17.23
CA LYS A 127 1.27 -20.43 -17.28
C LYS A 127 0.66 -19.77 -16.05
N VAL A 128 1.08 -18.54 -15.80
CA VAL A 128 0.52 -17.66 -14.77
C VAL A 128 0.02 -16.40 -15.44
N ALA A 129 -1.23 -16.04 -15.15
CA ALA A 129 -1.83 -14.79 -15.57
C ALA A 129 -1.96 -13.84 -14.37
N PHE A 130 -1.84 -12.54 -14.64
CA PHE A 130 -2.06 -11.47 -13.67
C PHE A 130 -2.45 -10.19 -14.40
N ALA A 131 -3.16 -9.30 -13.70
CA ALA A 131 -3.46 -7.96 -14.17
C ALA A 131 -2.46 -6.95 -13.60
N HIS A 132 -2.11 -5.92 -14.38
CA HIS A 132 -1.35 -4.76 -13.95
C HIS A 132 -2.15 -3.49 -14.24
N THR A 133 -2.33 -2.62 -13.24
CA THR A 133 -3.14 -1.40 -13.32
C THR A 133 -2.53 -0.18 -12.67
#